data_AF-A0A519V7Y0-F1
#
_entry.id   AF-A0A519V7Y0-F1
#
_cell.length_a   1.000
_cell.length_b   1.000
_cell.length_c   1.000
_cell.angle_alpha   90.00
_cell.angle_beta   90.00
_cell.angle_gamma   90.00
#
_symmetry.space_group_name_H-M   'P 1'
#
loop_
_entity.id
_entity.type
_entity.pdbx_description
1 polymer ?
#
loop_
_entity_poly.entity_id
_entity_poly.type
_entity_poly.pdbx_seq_one_letter_code
_entity_poly.pdbx_strand_id
1 'polypeptide(L)'
;MEHGNNYKYDFSHEEMGRLIRRHLPGSYIAELTLFFRLTVFNYLVSNGDAHLKNFSLYRRADTGDYTLTPAYDLLNTSLHVQDGNGLALDLFADGYETPSFAANAYLAYDDFLTLGTRIGLPPSRVRRVLADLAGHEEATTKLLASSFLSAEMQAQYAASLEARRQRLRYSLAGTAS
;
A
#
# COMPACT_ATOMS: atom_id res chain seq x y z
N MET A 1 -18.37 21.34 -28.20
CA MET A 1 -18.12 19.99 -27.67
C MET A 1 -16.73 20.04 -27.06
N GLU A 2 -16.63 20.27 -25.76
CA GLU A 2 -15.34 20.24 -25.05
C GLU A 2 -15.19 18.87 -24.38
N HIS A 3 -14.24 18.09 -24.86
CA HIS A 3 -13.83 16.85 -24.22
C HIS A 3 -13.07 17.18 -22.94
N GLY A 4 -13.76 17.11 -21.79
CA GLY A 4 -13.13 17.12 -20.47
C GLY A 4 -12.32 15.84 -20.30
N ASN A 5 -10.99 15.96 -20.46
CA ASN A 5 -10.05 14.85 -20.51
C ASN A 5 -10.11 13.94 -19.26
N ASN A 6 -10.23 12.64 -19.55
CA ASN A 6 -10.18 11.50 -18.64
C ASN A 6 -8.73 11.27 -18.12
N TYR A 7 -8.14 12.24 -17.42
CA TYR A 7 -6.74 12.18 -16.91
C TYR A 7 -6.54 11.29 -15.65
N LYS A 8 -7.50 10.43 -15.28
CA LYS A 8 -7.62 9.98 -13.89
C LYS A 8 -7.19 8.53 -13.59
N TYR A 9 -6.58 7.78 -14.52
CA TYR A 9 -6.54 6.31 -14.35
C TYR A 9 -5.26 5.51 -14.64
N ASP A 10 -4.06 6.09 -14.80
CA ASP A 10 -2.84 5.28 -14.99
C ASP A 10 -1.65 5.82 -14.17
N PHE A 11 -1.70 5.76 -12.84
CA PHE A 11 -0.54 6.06 -12.00
C PHE A 11 -0.20 4.90 -11.08
N SER A 12 1.07 4.50 -11.09
CA SER A 12 1.67 3.57 -10.13
C SER A 12 1.83 4.22 -8.74
N HIS A 13 2.01 3.39 -7.71
CA HIS A 13 2.33 3.87 -6.37
C HIS A 13 3.62 4.70 -6.33
N GLU A 14 4.60 4.33 -7.16
CA GLU A 14 5.82 5.09 -7.30
C GLU A 14 5.57 6.51 -7.86
N GLU A 15 4.74 6.64 -8.90
CA GLU A 15 4.40 7.94 -9.49
C GLU A 15 3.62 8.82 -8.51
N MET A 16 2.69 8.23 -7.76
CA MET A 16 1.98 8.93 -6.68
C MET A 16 2.96 9.44 -5.61
N GLY A 17 3.92 8.60 -5.18
CA GLY A 17 4.96 9.03 -4.24
C GLY A 17 5.85 10.16 -4.80
N ARG A 18 6.23 10.08 -6.08
CA ARG A 18 7.00 11.15 -6.74
C ARG A 18 6.21 12.47 -6.80
N LEU A 19 4.90 12.42 -7.04
CA LEU A 19 4.02 13.59 -7.03
C LEU A 19 3.90 14.21 -5.63
N ILE A 20 3.66 13.41 -4.59
CA ILE A 20 3.63 13.87 -3.20
C ILE A 20 4.94 14.59 -2.85
N ARG A 21 6.08 13.99 -3.19
CA ARG A 21 7.40 14.58 -2.93
C ARG A 21 7.59 15.91 -3.65
N ARG A 22 7.15 16.01 -4.90
CA ARG A 22 7.28 17.22 -5.73
C ARG A 22 6.41 18.37 -5.22
N HIS A 23 5.18 18.05 -4.80
CA HIS A 23 4.17 19.06 -4.50
C HIS A 23 4.09 19.44 -3.01
N LEU A 24 4.69 18.66 -2.11
CA LEU A 24 4.66 18.88 -0.64
C LEU A 24 6.06 19.05 -0.02
N PRO A 25 6.96 19.90 -0.54
CA PRO A 25 8.37 19.90 -0.13
C PRO A 25 8.59 20.21 1.36
N GLY A 26 7.68 20.93 2.02
CA GLY A 26 7.76 21.26 3.45
C GLY A 26 7.38 20.12 4.41
N SER A 27 6.60 19.13 3.95
CA SER A 27 6.06 18.04 4.77
C SER A 27 6.23 16.65 4.14
N TYR A 28 6.93 16.54 3.00
CA TYR A 28 6.92 15.34 2.17
C TYR A 28 7.28 14.05 2.92
N ILE A 29 8.20 14.09 3.89
CA ILE A 29 8.56 12.90 4.67
C ILE A 29 7.35 12.36 5.44
N ALA A 30 6.56 13.22 6.08
CA ALA A 30 5.38 12.79 6.84
C ALA A 30 4.30 12.23 5.90
N GLU A 31 4.01 12.96 4.82
CA GLU A 31 2.99 12.60 3.84
C GLU A 31 3.34 11.31 3.09
N LEU A 32 4.60 11.15 2.67
CA LEU A 32 5.09 9.90 2.08
C LEU A 32 5.06 8.74 3.07
N THR A 33 5.33 8.98 4.36
CA THR A 33 5.25 7.93 5.37
C THR A 33 3.83 7.42 5.50
N LEU A 34 2.86 8.34 5.52
CA LEU A 34 1.44 8.00 5.59
C LEU A 34 0.99 7.25 4.33
N PHE A 35 1.32 7.78 3.15
CA PHE A 35 1.04 7.13 1.87
C PHE A 35 1.63 5.72 1.79
N PHE A 36 2.89 5.55 2.16
CA PHE A 36 3.57 4.25 2.18
C PHE A 36 2.91 3.30 3.17
N ARG A 37 2.59 3.75 4.39
CA ARG A 37 1.90 2.94 5.40
C ARG A 37 0.54 2.46 4.89
N LEU A 38 -0.23 3.33 4.23
CA LEU A 38 -1.52 2.98 3.66
C LEU A 38 -1.39 1.97 2.51
N THR A 39 -0.38 2.15 1.64
CA THR A 39 -0.07 1.21 0.55
C THR A 39 0.20 -0.20 1.10
N VAL A 40 1.10 -0.31 2.07
CA VAL A 40 1.43 -1.61 2.69
C VAL A 40 0.26 -2.16 3.49
N PHE A 41 -0.52 -1.31 4.17
CA PHE A 41 -1.70 -1.73 4.91
C PHE A 41 -2.76 -2.34 3.97
N ASN A 42 -3.09 -1.68 2.86
CA ASN A 42 -4.04 -2.20 1.88
C ASN A 42 -3.60 -3.54 1.30
N TYR A 43 -2.30 -3.68 1.03
CA TYR A 43 -1.73 -4.98 0.68
C TYR A 43 -1.97 -5.99 1.80
N LEU A 44 -1.58 -5.69 3.04
CA LEU A 44 -1.68 -6.61 4.18
C LEU A 44 -3.11 -7.12 4.43
N VAL A 45 -4.12 -6.23 4.36
CA VAL A 45 -5.52 -6.57 4.65
C VAL A 45 -6.30 -7.12 3.45
N SER A 46 -5.63 -7.34 2.33
CA SER A 46 -6.28 -7.83 1.09
C SER A 46 -7.38 -6.92 0.55
N ASN A 47 -7.13 -5.61 0.66
CA ASN A 47 -7.93 -4.59 0.00
C ASN A 47 -7.50 -4.43 -1.47
N GLY A 48 -7.93 -5.38 -2.32
CA GLY A 48 -7.75 -5.35 -3.78
C GLY A 48 -8.61 -4.32 -4.52
N ASP A 49 -9.44 -3.54 -3.81
CA ASP A 49 -10.35 -2.51 -4.37
C ASP A 49 -9.92 -1.11 -3.92
N ALA A 50 -8.71 -1.00 -3.35
CA ALA A 50 -8.06 0.26 -3.03
C ALA A 50 -7.64 1.02 -4.30
N HIS A 51 -8.61 1.39 -5.12
CA HIS A 51 -8.44 2.22 -6.30
C HIS A 51 -8.08 3.66 -5.90
N LEU A 52 -7.52 4.42 -6.86
CA LEU A 52 -7.08 5.83 -6.78
C LEU A 52 -8.04 6.82 -6.09
N LYS A 53 -9.30 6.45 -5.84
CA LYS A 53 -10.25 7.24 -5.04
C LYS A 53 -9.85 7.35 -3.57
N ASN A 54 -9.02 6.44 -3.06
CA ASN A 54 -8.54 6.42 -1.67
C ASN A 54 -7.35 7.36 -1.41
N PHE A 55 -6.79 7.97 -2.47
CA PHE A 55 -5.68 8.91 -2.41
C PHE A 55 -6.01 10.16 -3.23
N SER A 56 -6.82 11.06 -2.68
CA SER A 56 -7.07 12.36 -3.31
C SER A 56 -6.09 13.41 -2.79
N LEU A 57 -5.42 14.12 -3.71
CA LEU A 57 -4.64 15.31 -3.40
C LEU A 57 -5.58 16.52 -3.44
N TYR A 58 -5.87 17.10 -2.28
CA TYR A 58 -6.64 18.33 -2.18
C TYR A 58 -5.71 19.53 -2.26
N ARG A 59 -5.92 20.41 -3.24
CA ARG A 59 -5.22 21.70 -3.31
C ARG A 59 -5.95 22.72 -2.43
N ARG A 60 -5.29 23.18 -1.38
CA ARG A 60 -5.73 24.29 -0.55
C ARG A 60 -5.88 25.55 -1.38
N ALA A 61 -7.09 26.09 -1.46
CA ALA A 61 -7.37 27.27 -2.27
C ALA A 61 -6.70 28.55 -1.72
N ASP A 62 -6.38 28.56 -0.43
CA ASP A 62 -5.82 29.70 0.30
C ASP A 62 -4.28 29.75 0.26
N THR A 63 -3.60 28.61 0.37
CA THR A 63 -2.13 28.54 0.35
C THR A 63 -1.55 28.03 -0.97
N GLY A 64 -2.36 27.37 -1.80
CA GLY A 64 -1.91 26.70 -3.02
C GLY A 64 -1.22 25.35 -2.80
N ASP A 65 -1.02 24.95 -1.53
CA ASP A 65 -0.42 23.68 -1.14
C ASP A 65 -1.36 22.51 -1.40
N TYR A 66 -0.80 21.34 -1.68
CA TYR A 66 -1.58 20.11 -1.71
C TYR A 66 -1.64 19.50 -0.29
N THR A 67 -2.63 18.68 -0.01
CA THR A 67 -2.68 17.85 1.21
C THR A 67 -3.36 16.53 0.86
N LEU A 68 -2.94 15.43 1.49
CA LEU A 68 -3.61 14.14 1.34
C LEU A 68 -4.95 14.21 2.07
N THR A 69 -6.03 13.83 1.38
CA THR A 69 -7.28 13.55 2.07
C THR A 69 -7.10 12.30 2.96
N PRO A 70 -7.77 12.21 4.12
CA PRO A 70 -7.83 10.96 4.89
C PRO A 70 -8.22 9.81 3.97
N ALA A 71 -7.54 8.66 4.06
CA ALA A 71 -7.92 7.49 3.28
C ALA A 71 -9.26 6.96 3.77
N TYR A 72 -10.29 7.12 2.96
CA TYR A 72 -11.55 6.40 3.09
C TYR A 72 -11.46 5.10 2.28
N ASP A 73 -12.27 4.10 2.63
CA ASP A 73 -12.41 2.79 1.96
C ASP A 73 -11.29 1.74 2.20
N LEU A 74 -11.13 1.34 3.47
CA LEU A 74 -10.32 0.18 3.88
C LEU A 74 -11.18 -1.09 3.91
N LEU A 75 -11.62 -1.59 2.75
CA LEU A 75 -12.43 -2.81 2.62
C LEU A 75 -11.58 -3.99 2.10
N ASN A 76 -11.67 -5.18 2.68
CA ASN A 76 -11.07 -6.37 2.07
C ASN A 76 -11.94 -6.80 0.88
N THR A 77 -11.37 -6.83 -0.32
CA THR A 77 -12.10 -7.14 -1.56
C THR A 77 -11.55 -8.35 -2.31
N SER A 78 -10.53 -9.00 -1.75
CA SER A 78 -10.01 -10.30 -2.22
C SER A 78 -11.06 -11.42 -2.17
N LEU A 79 -12.20 -11.20 -1.50
CA LEU A 79 -13.35 -12.12 -1.48
C LEU A 79 -14.13 -12.17 -2.81
N HIS A 80 -13.85 -11.28 -3.78
CA HIS A 80 -14.63 -11.22 -5.04
C HIS A 80 -13.83 -11.12 -6.35
N VAL A 81 -12.49 -10.98 -6.34
CA VAL A 81 -11.70 -10.82 -7.58
C VAL A 81 -10.39 -11.62 -7.50
N GLN A 82 -9.96 -12.20 -8.63
CA GLN A 82 -8.63 -12.80 -8.76
C GLN A 82 -7.56 -11.71 -8.63
N ASP A 83 -7.03 -11.54 -7.41
CA ASP A 83 -5.94 -10.62 -7.09
C ASP A 83 -4.65 -11.10 -7.79
N GLY A 84 -4.19 -10.38 -8.81
CA GLY A 84 -2.89 -10.61 -9.45
C GLY A 84 -1.73 -10.39 -8.49
N ASN A 85 -1.21 -9.16 -8.40
CA ASN A 85 -0.12 -8.81 -7.48
C ASN A 85 -0.59 -8.48 -6.04
N GLY A 86 -1.91 -8.45 -5.79
CA GLY A 86 -2.52 -8.15 -4.49
C GLY A 86 -2.73 -6.66 -4.20
N LEU A 87 -2.51 -5.76 -5.16
CA LEU A 87 -2.82 -4.33 -5.14
C LEU A 87 -3.73 -3.97 -6.33
N ALA A 88 -4.51 -2.89 -6.19
CA ALA A 88 -5.37 -2.37 -7.27
C ALA A 88 -4.60 -1.60 -8.37
N LEU A 89 -3.38 -1.15 -8.06
CA LEU A 89 -2.49 -0.40 -8.96
C LEU A 89 -1.08 -0.98 -8.89
N ASP A 90 -0.32 -0.81 -9.97
CA ASP A 90 1.08 -1.23 -10.01
C ASP A 90 1.90 -0.58 -8.90
N LEU A 91 2.84 -1.36 -8.35
CA LEU A 91 3.73 -0.85 -7.30
C LEU A 91 4.76 0.13 -7.89
N PHE A 92 5.26 -0.16 -9.09
CA PHE A 92 6.32 0.62 -9.75
C PHE A 92 5.88 1.16 -11.10
N ALA A 93 6.54 2.23 -11.52
CA ALA A 93 6.34 2.84 -12.83
C ALA A 93 7.14 2.10 -13.92
N ASP A 94 6.82 2.39 -15.19
CA ASP A 94 7.62 2.01 -16.37
C ASP A 94 7.83 0.48 -16.52
N GLY A 95 6.94 -0.34 -15.95
CA GLY A 95 7.07 -1.80 -15.96
C GLY A 95 8.26 -2.34 -15.14
N TYR A 96 8.78 -1.53 -14.22
CA TYR A 96 9.89 -1.96 -13.36
C TYR A 96 9.46 -3.09 -12.42
N GLU A 97 10.30 -4.11 -12.32
CA GLU A 97 10.09 -5.28 -11.47
C GLU A 97 11.32 -5.53 -10.61
N THR A 98 11.14 -5.92 -9.34
CA THR A 98 12.28 -6.31 -8.49
C THR A 98 12.62 -7.79 -8.70
N PRO A 99 13.87 -8.20 -8.38
CA PRO A 99 14.21 -9.62 -8.35
C PRO A 99 13.32 -10.46 -7.41
N SER A 100 12.80 -9.86 -6.32
CA SER A 100 11.87 -10.52 -5.42
C SER A 100 10.57 -10.88 -6.14
N PHE A 101 9.94 -9.91 -6.82
CA PHE A 101 8.71 -10.19 -7.54
C PHE A 101 8.93 -11.16 -8.70
N ALA A 102 10.03 -11.00 -9.46
CA ALA A 102 10.39 -11.91 -10.55
C ALA A 102 10.51 -13.38 -10.10
N ALA A 103 11.06 -13.59 -8.89
CA ALA A 103 11.25 -14.93 -8.31
C ALA A 103 9.96 -15.50 -7.69
N ASN A 104 9.13 -14.65 -7.11
CA ASN A 104 8.00 -15.07 -6.27
C ASN A 104 6.64 -15.03 -6.97
N ALA A 105 6.50 -14.20 -8.02
CA ALA A 105 5.23 -13.79 -8.60
C ALA A 105 4.25 -13.15 -7.59
N TYR A 106 4.75 -12.64 -6.46
CA TYR A 106 4.00 -11.87 -5.47
C TYR A 106 4.87 -10.79 -4.83
N LEU A 107 4.23 -9.74 -4.31
CA LEU A 107 4.92 -8.65 -3.60
C LEU A 107 5.37 -9.10 -2.20
N ALA A 108 6.63 -8.83 -1.86
CA ALA A 108 7.24 -9.16 -0.57
C ALA A 108 7.97 -7.96 0.04
N TYR A 109 8.70 -8.19 1.15
CA TYR A 109 9.44 -7.13 1.86
C TYR A 109 10.33 -6.29 0.94
N ASP A 110 11.08 -6.93 0.05
CA ASP A 110 12.06 -6.26 -0.82
C ASP A 110 11.39 -5.31 -1.81
N ASP A 111 10.18 -5.64 -2.26
CA ASP A 111 9.38 -4.79 -3.16
C ASP A 111 8.98 -3.49 -2.46
N PHE A 112 8.47 -3.58 -1.24
CA PHE A 112 8.08 -2.40 -0.46
C PHE A 112 9.29 -1.60 0.05
N LEU A 113 10.39 -2.27 0.39
CA LEU A 113 11.65 -1.60 0.72
C LEU A 113 12.15 -0.76 -0.47
N THR A 114 12.10 -1.36 -1.67
CA THR A 114 12.48 -0.70 -2.92
C THR A 114 11.56 0.48 -3.22
N LEU A 115 10.22 0.30 -3.12
CA LEU A 115 9.26 1.39 -3.30
C LEU A 115 9.56 2.57 -2.36
N GLY A 116 9.64 2.31 -1.05
CA GLY A 116 9.86 3.35 -0.04
C GLY A 116 11.14 4.15 -0.31
N THR A 117 12.20 3.47 -0.71
CA THR A 117 13.47 4.12 -1.06
C THR A 117 13.34 4.96 -2.33
N ARG A 118 12.68 4.44 -3.38
CA ARG A 118 12.50 5.14 -4.67
C ARG A 118 11.63 6.39 -4.56
N ILE A 119 10.60 6.39 -3.72
CA ILE A 119 9.77 7.58 -3.46
C ILE A 119 10.47 8.61 -2.56
N GLY A 120 11.62 8.26 -1.96
CA GLY A 120 12.47 9.18 -1.21
C GLY A 120 12.35 9.10 0.31
N LEU A 121 11.80 8.00 0.86
CA LEU A 121 11.84 7.76 2.30
C LEU A 121 13.22 7.19 2.73
N PRO A 122 13.73 7.57 3.91
CA PRO A 122 14.92 6.94 4.48
C PRO A 122 14.70 5.43 4.70
N PRO A 123 15.63 4.54 4.33
CA PRO A 123 15.45 3.09 4.48
C PRO A 123 15.12 2.64 5.90
N SER A 124 15.68 3.28 6.93
CA SER A 124 15.36 3.00 8.34
C SER A 124 13.88 3.25 8.67
N ARG A 125 13.29 4.28 8.06
CA ARG A 125 11.88 4.60 8.23
C ARG A 125 10.99 3.59 7.52
N VAL A 126 11.36 3.18 6.31
CA VAL A 126 10.66 2.15 5.54
C VAL A 126 10.62 0.83 6.32
N ARG A 127 11.79 0.37 6.79
CA ARG A 127 11.91 -0.84 7.63
C ARG A 127 11.04 -0.78 8.88
N ARG A 128 11.05 0.36 9.59
CA ARG A 128 10.21 0.55 10.78
C ARG A 128 8.72 0.44 10.47
N VAL A 129 8.24 0.98 9.36
CA VAL A 129 6.83 0.87 8.95
C VAL A 129 6.47 -0.57 8.60
N LEU A 130 7.34 -1.28 7.87
CA LEU A 130 7.13 -2.69 7.52
C LEU A 130 7.07 -3.58 8.77
N ALA A 131 8.03 -3.42 9.69
CA ALA A 131 8.08 -4.17 10.93
C ALA A 131 6.85 -3.91 11.82
N ASP A 132 6.42 -2.64 11.93
CA ASP A 132 5.23 -2.27 12.68
C ASP A 132 3.97 -2.95 12.10
N LEU A 133 3.72 -2.81 10.80
CA LEU A 133 2.54 -3.42 10.16
C LEU A 133 2.54 -4.96 10.26
N ALA A 134 3.71 -5.59 10.15
CA ALA A 134 3.87 -7.03 10.31
C ALA A 134 3.85 -7.49 11.79
N GLY A 135 3.85 -6.60 12.78
CA GLY A 135 4.01 -6.94 14.20
C GLY A 135 2.72 -7.16 15.01
N HIS A 136 1.55 -6.79 14.50
CA HIS A 136 0.30 -6.75 15.29
C HIS A 136 -0.58 -8.02 15.18
N GLU A 137 -0.02 -9.22 15.31
CA GLU A 137 -0.74 -10.50 15.15
C GLU A 137 -1.88 -10.69 16.16
N GLU A 138 -1.57 -10.54 17.45
CA GLU A 138 -2.53 -10.76 18.53
C GLU A 138 -3.71 -9.78 18.44
N ALA A 139 -3.40 -8.50 18.22
CA ALA A 139 -4.41 -7.46 18.06
C ALA A 139 -5.32 -7.73 16.86
N THR A 140 -4.75 -8.14 15.72
CA THR A 140 -5.56 -8.40 14.52
C THR A 140 -6.43 -9.64 14.68
N THR A 141 -5.91 -10.68 15.33
CA THR A 141 -6.68 -11.89 15.66
C THR A 141 -7.88 -11.58 16.56
N LYS A 142 -7.68 -10.76 17.60
CA LYS A 142 -8.77 -10.32 18.48
C LYS A 142 -9.85 -9.54 17.73
N LEU A 143 -9.44 -8.61 16.86
CA LEU A 143 -10.37 -7.82 16.05
C LEU A 143 -11.21 -8.71 15.12
N LEU A 144 -10.57 -9.67 14.42
CA LEU A 144 -11.26 -10.61 13.54
C LEU A 144 -12.27 -11.47 14.31
N ALA A 145 -11.89 -12.01 15.47
CA ALA A 145 -12.78 -12.80 16.31
C ALA A 145 -14.01 -12.02 16.80
N SER A 146 -13.87 -10.70 16.99
CA SER A 146 -14.97 -9.81 17.40
C SER A 146 -15.80 -9.24 16.23
N SER A 147 -15.46 -9.59 14.99
CA SER A 147 -16.14 -9.07 13.79
C SER A 147 -17.50 -9.74 13.55
N PHE A 148 -18.37 -9.07 12.79
CA PHE A 148 -19.66 -9.61 12.34
C PHE A 148 -19.54 -10.64 11.20
N LEU A 149 -18.33 -11.06 10.84
CA LEU A 149 -18.08 -12.08 9.82
C LEU A 149 -18.53 -13.47 10.30
N SER A 150 -18.97 -14.32 9.37
CA SER A 150 -19.20 -15.73 9.67
C SER A 150 -17.89 -16.42 10.06
N ALA A 151 -17.95 -17.54 10.78
CA ALA A 151 -16.75 -18.29 11.17
C ALA A 151 -15.89 -18.70 9.96
N GLU A 152 -16.54 -19.03 8.83
CA GLU A 152 -15.86 -19.32 7.57
C GLU A 152 -15.12 -18.09 7.02
N MET A 153 -15.78 -16.93 6.97
CA MET A 153 -15.17 -15.69 6.49
C MET A 153 -14.05 -15.20 7.41
N GLN A 154 -14.17 -15.39 8.74
CA GLN A 154 -13.11 -15.10 9.69
C GLN A 154 -11.87 -15.95 9.42
N ALA A 155 -12.05 -17.26 9.19
CA ALA A 155 -10.95 -18.17 8.87
C ALA A 155 -10.27 -17.81 7.54
N GLN A 156 -11.04 -17.51 6.49
CA GLN A 156 -10.52 -17.07 5.20
C GLN A 156 -9.73 -15.76 5.31
N TYR A 157 -10.26 -14.78 6.04
CA TYR A 157 -9.56 -13.51 6.27
C TYR A 157 -8.26 -13.73 7.03
N ALA A 158 -8.30 -14.50 8.12
CA ALA A 158 -7.12 -14.78 8.93
C ALA A 158 -6.00 -15.46 8.11
N ALA A 159 -6.36 -16.44 7.26
CA ALA A 159 -5.41 -17.10 6.38
C ALA A 159 -4.79 -16.14 5.35
N SER A 160 -5.60 -15.28 4.72
CA SER A 160 -5.14 -14.28 3.75
C SER A 160 -4.20 -13.26 4.37
N LEU A 161 -4.57 -12.73 5.53
CA LEU A 161 -3.77 -11.78 6.31
C LEU A 161 -2.43 -12.40 6.72
N GLU A 162 -2.45 -13.63 7.24
CA GLU A 162 -1.23 -14.31 7.69
C GLU A 162 -0.29 -14.60 6.52
N ALA A 163 -0.82 -15.06 5.38
CA ALA A 163 -0.02 -15.27 4.17
C ALA A 163 0.68 -13.97 3.74
N ARG A 164 -0.01 -12.83 3.74
CA ARG A 164 0.60 -11.54 3.37
C ARG A 164 1.57 -11.02 4.42
N ARG A 165 1.30 -11.25 5.71
CA ARG A 165 2.24 -10.96 6.80
C ARG A 165 3.55 -11.71 6.62
N GLN A 166 3.51 -13.00 6.28
CA GLN A 166 4.71 -13.80 6.02
C GLN A 166 5.48 -13.29 4.80
N ARG A 167 4.80 -12.85 3.74
CA ARG A 167 5.45 -12.20 2.58
C ARG A 167 6.15 -10.89 2.96
N LEU A 168 5.55 -10.09 3.85
CA LEU A 168 6.19 -8.88 4.39
C LEU A 168 7.39 -9.17 5.30
N ARG A 169 7.58 -10.43 5.72
CA ARG A 169 8.75 -10.91 6.47
C ARG A 169 9.72 -11.72 5.61
N TYR A 170 9.43 -11.87 4.32
CA TYR A 170 10.27 -12.61 3.40
C TYR A 170 11.14 -11.64 2.59
N SER A 171 12.46 -11.84 2.60
CA SER A 171 13.42 -11.15 1.74
C SER A 171 14.21 -12.17 0.94
N LEU A 172 14.29 -11.98 -0.38
CA LEU A 172 15.09 -12.79 -1.29
C LEU A 172 16.59 -12.60 -1.04
N ALA A 173 17.01 -11.42 -0.60
CA ALA A 173 18.41 -11.08 -0.32
C ALA A 173 18.94 -11.67 1.01
N GLY A 174 18.06 -12.22 1.86
CA GLY A 174 18.40 -12.73 3.19
C GLY A 174 18.32 -11.66 4.28
N THR A 175 17.67 -12.03 5.39
CA THR A 175 17.30 -11.22 6.58
C THR A 175 16.36 -10.04 6.32
N ALA A 176 15.05 -10.33 6.33
CA ALA A 176 14.07 -9.35 6.80
C ALA A 176 14.16 -9.33 8.33
N SER A 177 14.64 -8.23 8.90
CA SER A 177 14.69 -8.01 10.36
C SER A 177 13.87 -6.78 10.71
#